data_AF-A0A521QAV8-F1
#
_entry.id   AF-A0A521QAV8-F1
#
_cell.length_a   1.000
_cell.length_b   1.000
_cell.length_c   1.000
_cell.angle_alpha   90.00
_cell.angle_beta   90.00
_cell.angle_gamma   90.00
#
_symmetry.space_group_name_H-M   'P 1'
#
loop_
_entity.id
_entity.type
_entity.pdbx_description
1 polymer ?
#
loop_
_entity_poly.entity_id
_entity_poly.type
_entity_poly.pdbx_seq_one_letter_code
_entity_poly.pdbx_strand_id
1 'polypeptide(L)'
;KSWEDLLNPKWKGEIIWSTSRGSGAPVFIGNILAAMGREKGMGYLQRLTKQNVAKSTASARALLDLVIAGEYPLVINIFNHHAVISRKAGAPSEWQPIEPVAAPVHTVGLPKNSPHPYAAMLLIDFLLSKKGQKVFQDVNYLPAHPEMPAKEVQLKPGGGRFKKANYLNPETLLDKGDEWVDIFQKLFVK
;
A
#
# COMPACT_ATOMS: atom_id res chain seq x y z
N LYS A 1 8.72 -11.94 9.82
CA LYS A 1 8.62 -12.37 8.42
C LYS A 1 9.44 -11.42 7.57
N SER A 2 10.08 -11.90 6.51
CA SER A 2 10.94 -11.12 5.62
C SER A 2 10.44 -11.22 4.18
N TRP A 3 11.00 -10.40 3.28
CA TRP A 3 10.73 -10.52 1.85
C TRP A 3 11.18 -11.87 1.28
N GLU A 4 12.28 -12.43 1.78
CA GLU A 4 12.76 -13.75 1.34
C GLU A 4 11.74 -14.87 1.63
N ASP A 5 10.87 -14.73 2.65
CA ASP A 5 9.79 -15.68 2.91
C ASP A 5 8.80 -15.77 1.73
N LEU A 6 8.66 -14.71 0.92
CA LEU A 6 7.82 -14.70 -0.29
C LEU A 6 8.44 -15.50 -1.44
N LEU A 7 9.74 -15.81 -1.38
CA LEU A 7 10.43 -16.62 -2.40
C LEU A 7 10.34 -18.13 -2.13
N ASN A 8 9.70 -18.53 -1.02
CA ASN A 8 9.50 -19.94 -0.73
C ASN A 8 8.66 -20.59 -1.85
N PRO A 9 9.10 -21.71 -2.46
CA PRO A 9 8.38 -22.36 -3.56
C PRO A 9 6.93 -22.72 -3.26
N LYS A 10 6.55 -22.86 -1.98
CA LYS A 10 5.15 -23.09 -1.57
C LYS A 10 4.19 -21.96 -1.95
N TRP A 11 4.71 -20.77 -2.28
CA TRP A 11 3.92 -19.61 -2.69
C TRP A 11 3.81 -19.44 -4.20
N LYS A 12 4.36 -20.37 -4.99
CA LYS A 12 4.34 -20.25 -6.44
C LYS A 12 2.92 -20.38 -6.97
N GLY A 13 2.41 -19.32 -7.61
CA GLY A 13 1.03 -19.21 -8.08
C GLY A 13 0.02 -18.78 -7.02
N GLU A 14 0.46 -18.59 -5.78
CA GLU A 14 -0.41 -18.37 -4.60
C GLU A 14 -0.46 -16.89 -4.15
N ILE A 15 0.29 -16.02 -4.83
CA ILE A 15 0.38 -14.60 -4.48
C ILE A 15 -0.33 -13.78 -5.54
N ILE A 16 -1.14 -12.82 -5.12
CA ILE A 16 -1.76 -11.82 -5.98
C ILE A 16 -1.37 -10.38 -5.56
N TRP A 17 -1.34 -9.47 -6.53
CA TRP A 17 -1.19 -8.04 -6.27
C TRP A 17 -1.96 -7.19 -7.28
N SER A 18 -2.20 -5.93 -6.92
CA SER A 18 -2.77 -4.94 -7.82
C SER A 18 -1.68 -4.39 -8.74
N THR A 19 -2.02 -4.03 -9.98
CA THR A 19 -1.11 -3.33 -10.90
C THR A 19 -1.27 -1.81 -10.86
N SER A 20 -2.03 -1.27 -9.90
CA SER A 20 -2.25 0.17 -9.74
C SER A 20 -0.95 0.93 -9.44
N ARG A 21 -0.75 2.09 -10.06
CA ARG A 21 0.46 2.92 -9.89
C ARG A 21 0.73 3.34 -8.44
N GLY A 22 -0.32 3.65 -7.68
CA GLY A 22 -0.22 4.18 -6.31
C GLY A 22 -0.23 3.12 -5.20
N SER A 23 -0.24 1.83 -5.53
CA SER A 23 -0.22 0.73 -4.57
C SER A 23 0.37 -0.53 -5.22
N GLY A 24 0.16 -1.73 -4.65
CA GLY A 24 0.39 -2.98 -5.36
C GLY A 24 1.83 -3.15 -5.90
N ALA A 25 1.97 -3.67 -7.12
CA ALA A 25 3.25 -4.05 -7.69
C ALA A 25 4.24 -2.86 -7.85
N PRO A 26 3.86 -1.71 -8.43
CA PRO A 26 4.79 -0.57 -8.58
C PRO A 26 5.33 -0.07 -7.23
N VAL A 27 4.47 0.13 -6.24
CA VAL A 27 4.90 0.58 -4.91
C VAL A 27 5.74 -0.49 -4.20
N PHE A 28 5.48 -1.78 -4.46
CA PHE A 28 6.23 -2.88 -3.85
C PHE A 28 7.66 -2.88 -4.40
N ILE A 29 7.81 -2.73 -5.72
CA ILE A 29 9.10 -2.58 -6.39
C ILE A 29 9.86 -1.38 -5.82
N GLY A 30 9.22 -0.21 -5.75
CA GLY A 30 9.84 0.99 -5.18
C GLY A 30 10.33 0.77 -3.76
N ASN A 31 9.51 0.13 -2.93
CA ASN A 31 9.86 -0.17 -1.54
C ASN A 31 11.04 -1.15 -1.43
N ILE A 32 11.10 -2.19 -2.27
CA ILE A 32 12.23 -3.12 -2.34
C ILE A 32 13.52 -2.39 -2.72
N LEU A 33 13.48 -1.54 -3.75
CA LEU A 33 14.65 -0.80 -4.21
C LEU A 33 15.16 0.19 -3.16
N ALA A 34 14.23 0.86 -2.45
CA ALA A 34 14.58 1.75 -1.35
C ALA A 34 15.19 0.99 -0.16
N ALA A 35 14.66 -0.19 0.17
CA ALA A 35 15.09 -0.98 1.32
C ALA A 35 16.41 -1.73 1.11
N MET A 36 16.63 -2.28 -0.08
CA MET A 36 17.77 -3.16 -0.39
C MET A 36 18.88 -2.48 -1.20
N GLY A 37 18.60 -1.30 -1.77
CA GLY A 37 19.42 -0.70 -2.82
C GLY A 37 19.12 -1.33 -4.19
N ARG A 38 19.45 -0.59 -5.26
CA ARG A 38 19.07 -0.94 -6.64
C ARG A 38 19.52 -2.34 -7.05
N GLU A 39 20.81 -2.65 -6.89
CA GLU A 39 21.38 -3.92 -7.37
C GLU A 39 20.75 -5.13 -6.67
N LYS A 40 20.78 -5.15 -5.34
CA LYS A 40 20.20 -6.25 -4.54
C LYS A 40 18.69 -6.33 -4.72
N GLY A 41 18.00 -5.19 -4.77
CA GLY A 41 16.56 -5.13 -4.98
C GLY A 41 16.14 -5.68 -6.34
N MET A 42 16.84 -5.33 -7.42
CA MET A 42 16.61 -5.93 -8.74
C MET A 42 16.87 -7.43 -8.75
N GLY A 43 17.93 -7.90 -8.09
CA GLY A 43 18.21 -9.33 -7.93
C GLY A 43 17.10 -10.07 -7.16
N TYR A 44 16.54 -9.46 -6.11
CA TYR A 44 15.38 -10.00 -5.39
C TYR A 44 14.14 -10.06 -6.30
N LEU A 45 13.81 -8.98 -7.00
CA LEU A 45 12.65 -8.91 -7.88
C LEU A 45 12.73 -9.94 -9.01
N GLN A 46 13.92 -10.16 -9.58
CA GLN A 46 14.17 -11.24 -10.55
C GLN A 46 13.94 -12.64 -9.97
N ARG A 47 14.23 -12.88 -8.68
CA ARG A 47 13.87 -14.16 -8.05
C ARG A 47 12.37 -14.26 -7.79
N LEU A 48 11.71 -13.15 -7.45
CA LEU A 48 10.27 -13.10 -7.21
C LEU A 48 9.45 -13.44 -8.46
N THR A 49 9.95 -13.17 -9.67
CA THR A 49 9.25 -13.56 -10.91
C THR A 49 8.98 -15.07 -10.97
N LYS A 50 9.85 -15.89 -10.36
CA LYS A 50 9.71 -17.36 -10.30
C LYS A 50 8.50 -17.82 -9.47
N GLN A 51 7.91 -16.94 -8.65
CA GLN A 51 6.68 -17.21 -7.91
C GLN A 51 5.42 -17.12 -8.76
N ASN A 52 5.49 -16.67 -10.02
CA ASN A 52 4.32 -16.52 -10.88
C ASN A 52 3.18 -15.72 -10.21
N VAL A 53 3.52 -14.54 -9.68
CA VAL A 53 2.57 -13.67 -8.98
C VAL A 53 1.42 -13.27 -9.92
N ALA A 54 0.20 -13.57 -9.50
CA ALA A 54 -1.03 -13.20 -10.19
C ALA A 54 -1.20 -11.68 -10.18
N LYS A 55 -1.75 -11.14 -11.27
CA LYS A 55 -1.84 -9.71 -11.54
C LYS A 55 -3.29 -9.34 -11.79
N SER A 56 -3.74 -8.25 -11.19
CA SER A 56 -5.09 -7.73 -11.41
C SER A 56 -5.11 -6.21 -11.39
N THR A 57 -5.96 -5.62 -12.23
CA THR A 57 -6.24 -4.17 -12.23
C THR A 57 -7.22 -3.77 -11.12
N ALA A 58 -7.78 -4.73 -10.40
CA ALA A 58 -8.67 -4.48 -9.28
C ALA A 58 -7.95 -3.75 -8.14
N SER A 59 -8.76 -3.08 -7.30
CA SER A 59 -8.25 -2.33 -6.15
C SER A 59 -7.62 -3.25 -5.11
N ALA A 60 -6.71 -2.70 -4.29
CA ALA A 60 -6.15 -3.40 -3.14
C ALA A 60 -7.23 -3.99 -2.21
N ARG A 61 -8.36 -3.29 -2.06
CA ARG A 61 -9.49 -3.82 -1.30
C ARG A 61 -10.11 -5.02 -1.99
N ALA A 62 -10.44 -4.94 -3.28
CA ALA A 62 -11.04 -6.08 -3.98
C ALA A 62 -10.15 -7.33 -3.94
N LEU A 63 -8.82 -7.17 -3.99
CA LEU A 63 -7.90 -8.31 -3.89
C LEU A 63 -7.84 -8.93 -2.49
N LEU A 64 -8.04 -8.14 -1.44
CA LEU A 64 -8.21 -8.69 -0.10
C LEU A 64 -9.51 -9.52 0.00
N ASP A 65 -10.57 -9.20 -0.77
CA ASP A 65 -11.77 -10.05 -0.81
C ASP A 65 -11.51 -11.43 -1.42
N LEU A 66 -10.61 -11.53 -2.40
CA LEU A 66 -10.18 -12.82 -2.94
C LEU A 66 -9.43 -13.65 -1.89
N VAL A 67 -8.67 -13.00 -1.00
CA VAL A 67 -8.02 -13.69 0.13
C VAL A 67 -9.04 -14.14 1.17
N ILE A 68 -10.02 -13.28 1.48
CA ILE A 68 -11.11 -13.61 2.40
C ILE A 68 -11.95 -14.78 1.88
N ALA A 69 -12.18 -14.83 0.56
CA ALA A 69 -12.87 -15.93 -0.12
C ALA A 69 -12.03 -17.21 -0.24
N GLY A 70 -10.73 -17.15 0.05
CA GLY A 70 -9.81 -18.28 -0.05
C GLY A 70 -9.31 -18.58 -1.47
N GLU A 71 -9.55 -17.70 -2.45
CA GLU A 71 -9.05 -17.87 -3.82
C GLU A 71 -7.52 -17.71 -3.91
N TYR A 72 -6.96 -16.84 -3.07
CA TYR A 72 -5.51 -16.69 -2.90
C TYR A 72 -5.17 -16.67 -1.41
N PRO A 73 -4.14 -17.36 -0.94
CA PRO A 73 -3.73 -17.27 0.46
C PRO A 73 -3.01 -15.95 0.78
N LEU A 74 -2.44 -15.26 -0.23
CA LEU A 74 -1.66 -14.03 -0.03
C LEU A 74 -1.98 -12.95 -1.06
N VAL A 75 -2.25 -11.74 -0.56
CA VAL A 75 -2.17 -10.50 -1.34
C VAL A 75 -1.05 -9.62 -0.80
N ILE A 76 -0.18 -9.12 -1.66
CA ILE A 76 0.96 -8.29 -1.25
C ILE A 76 0.77 -6.81 -1.59
N ASN A 77 1.30 -5.98 -0.69
CA ASN A 77 1.34 -4.51 -0.79
C ASN A 77 -0.03 -3.83 -0.94
N ILE A 78 -0.94 -4.20 -0.04
CA ILE A 78 -2.23 -3.55 0.20
C ILE A 78 -2.17 -2.62 1.43
N PHE A 79 -3.25 -1.87 1.67
CA PHE A 79 -3.34 -1.03 2.87
C PHE A 79 -3.78 -1.84 4.09
N ASN A 80 -2.99 -1.76 5.17
CA ASN A 80 -3.18 -2.58 6.38
C ASN A 80 -4.52 -2.36 7.10
N HIS A 81 -5.10 -1.16 7.03
CA HIS A 81 -6.40 -0.86 7.64
C HIS A 81 -7.53 -1.67 7.01
N HIS A 82 -7.45 -2.04 5.72
CA HIS A 82 -8.46 -2.89 5.07
C HIS A 82 -8.55 -4.27 5.72
N ALA A 83 -7.40 -4.88 6.05
CA ALA A 83 -7.36 -6.18 6.73
C ALA A 83 -7.90 -6.08 8.16
N VAL A 84 -7.56 -5.02 8.91
CA VAL A 84 -8.07 -4.84 10.28
C VAL A 84 -9.57 -4.55 10.30
N ILE A 85 -10.08 -3.73 9.39
CA ILE A 85 -11.53 -3.49 9.23
C ILE A 85 -12.25 -4.80 8.94
N SER A 86 -11.75 -5.59 8.00
CA SER A 86 -12.38 -6.85 7.60
C SER A 86 -12.34 -7.90 8.72
N ARG A 87 -11.20 -8.03 9.40
CA ARG A 87 -11.04 -8.92 10.57
C ARG A 87 -12.01 -8.57 11.69
N LYS A 88 -12.20 -7.27 11.98
CA LYS A 88 -13.17 -6.81 12.98
C LYS A 88 -14.62 -7.14 12.59
N ALA A 89 -14.90 -7.25 11.30
CA ALA A 89 -16.19 -7.71 10.79
C ALA A 89 -16.32 -9.24 10.72
N GLY A 90 -15.34 -10.00 11.24
CA GLY A 90 -15.35 -11.46 11.29
C GLY A 90 -14.69 -12.15 10.10
N ALA A 91 -14.10 -11.42 9.16
CA ALA A 91 -13.41 -12.03 8.03
C ALA A 91 -12.12 -12.76 8.47
N PRO A 92 -11.79 -13.92 7.89
CA PRO A 92 -10.59 -14.70 8.19
C PRO A 92 -9.33 -14.09 7.52
N SER A 93 -9.05 -12.82 7.81
CA SER A 93 -7.90 -12.09 7.25
C SER A 93 -7.00 -11.53 8.34
N GLU A 94 -5.69 -11.56 8.12
CA GLU A 94 -4.68 -10.91 8.95
C GLU A 94 -3.65 -10.23 8.05
N TRP A 95 -3.13 -9.08 8.48
CA TRP A 95 -2.03 -8.42 7.78
C TRP A 95 -0.70 -8.78 8.42
N GLN A 96 0.36 -8.80 7.63
CA GLN A 96 1.71 -9.10 8.10
C GLN A 96 2.66 -7.99 7.66
N PRO A 97 3.24 -7.21 8.59
CA PRO A 97 4.30 -6.28 8.23
C PRO A 97 5.55 -7.04 7.78
N ILE A 98 6.15 -6.55 6.70
CA ILE A 98 7.54 -6.86 6.30
C ILE A 98 8.26 -5.52 6.25
N GLU A 99 9.29 -5.37 7.09
CA GLU A 99 9.95 -4.09 7.31
C GLU A 99 11.13 -3.84 6.36
N PRO A 100 11.35 -2.57 5.94
CA PRO A 100 10.45 -1.42 6.09
C PRO A 100 9.14 -1.54 5.29
N VAL A 101 8.02 -1.16 5.93
CA VAL A 101 6.69 -1.14 5.32
C VAL A 101 6.58 0.07 4.37
N ALA A 102 6.02 -0.11 3.18
CA ALA A 102 5.71 1.00 2.29
C ALA A 102 4.58 1.86 2.88
N ALA A 103 4.81 3.17 3.00
CA ALA A 103 3.84 4.13 3.52
C ALA A 103 3.67 5.29 2.52
N PRO A 104 2.88 5.11 1.44
CA PRO A 104 2.60 6.20 0.51
C PRO A 104 1.80 7.31 1.21
N VAL A 105 2.25 8.55 1.02
CA VAL A 105 1.56 9.73 1.54
C VAL A 105 0.52 10.18 0.52
N HIS A 106 -0.76 10.10 0.90
CA HIS A 106 -1.85 10.59 0.05
C HIS A 106 -2.00 12.11 0.19
N THR A 107 -2.25 12.77 -0.95
CA THR A 107 -2.43 14.22 -1.02
C THR A 107 -3.80 14.60 -1.56
N VAL A 108 -4.22 15.81 -1.20
CA VAL A 108 -5.35 16.50 -1.81
C VAL A 108 -4.81 17.79 -2.44
N GLY A 109 -5.32 18.16 -3.60
CA GLY A 109 -4.88 19.35 -4.32
C GLY A 109 -6.02 20.05 -5.03
N LEU A 110 -5.86 21.36 -5.24
CA LEU A 110 -6.78 22.20 -6.01
C LEU A 110 -6.28 22.33 -7.45
N PRO A 111 -7.03 21.88 -8.47
CA PRO A 111 -6.67 22.13 -9.86
C PRO A 111 -6.61 23.62 -10.19
N LYS A 112 -5.58 24.06 -10.94
CA LYS A 112 -5.36 25.48 -11.30
C LYS A 112 -6.58 26.14 -11.94
N ASN A 113 -7.31 25.39 -12.78
CA ASN A 113 -8.46 25.89 -13.54
C ASN A 113 -9.78 25.28 -13.00
N SER A 114 -9.91 25.08 -11.69
CA SER A 114 -11.15 24.58 -11.10
C SER A 114 -12.32 25.52 -11.42
N PRO A 115 -13.48 25.02 -11.89
CA PRO A 115 -14.66 25.86 -12.13
C PRO A 115 -15.27 26.39 -10.82
N HIS A 116 -14.92 25.79 -9.68
CA HIS A 116 -15.41 26.16 -8.35
C HIS A 116 -14.26 26.21 -7.33
N PRO A 117 -13.32 27.17 -7.44
CA PRO A 117 -12.10 27.17 -6.64
C PRO A 117 -12.39 27.37 -5.14
N TYR A 118 -13.33 28.24 -4.78
CA TYR A 118 -13.67 28.50 -3.37
C TYR A 118 -14.35 27.30 -2.69
N ALA A 119 -15.25 26.61 -3.39
CA ALA A 119 -15.87 25.39 -2.85
C ALA A 119 -14.84 24.27 -2.66
N ALA A 120 -13.90 24.13 -3.59
CA ALA A 120 -12.81 23.17 -3.47
C ALA A 120 -11.83 23.52 -2.34
N MET A 121 -11.53 24.80 -2.11
CA MET A 121 -10.75 25.25 -0.93
C MET A 121 -11.45 24.89 0.38
N LEU A 122 -12.77 25.17 0.50
CA LEU A 122 -13.55 24.79 1.68
C LEU A 122 -13.55 23.26 1.91
N LEU A 123 -13.60 22.46 0.84
CA LEU A 123 -13.49 21.01 0.96
C LEU A 123 -12.10 20.58 1.44
N ILE A 124 -11.02 21.17 0.92
CA ILE A 124 -9.65 20.88 1.36
C ILE A 124 -9.49 21.24 2.85
N ASP A 125 -9.95 22.42 3.27
CA ASP A 125 -9.95 22.84 4.66
C ASP A 125 -10.70 21.85 5.55
N PHE A 126 -11.90 21.42 5.11
CA PHE A 126 -12.66 20.41 5.83
C PHE A 126 -11.90 19.09 5.94
N LEU A 127 -11.37 18.55 4.84
CA LEU A 127 -10.64 17.28 4.79
C LEU A 127 -9.41 17.29 5.71
N LEU A 128 -8.72 18.43 5.83
CA LEU A 128 -7.53 18.57 6.67
C LEU A 128 -7.86 18.97 8.12
N SER A 129 -9.05 19.49 8.40
CA SER A 129 -9.50 19.84 9.75
C SER A 129 -9.63 18.62 10.67
N LYS A 130 -9.62 18.84 11.99
CA LYS A 130 -9.98 17.80 12.99
C LYS A 130 -11.31 17.12 12.68
N LYS A 131 -12.32 17.89 12.23
CA LYS A 131 -13.66 17.37 11.92
C LYS A 131 -13.64 16.41 10.72
N GLY A 132 -12.96 16.77 9.63
CA GLY A 132 -12.82 15.86 8.49
C GLY A 132 -11.97 14.63 8.82
N GLN A 133 -10.89 14.81 9.57
CA GLN A 133 -10.00 13.73 9.99
C GLN A 133 -10.69 12.77 10.97
N LYS A 134 -11.65 13.25 11.76
CA LYS A 134 -12.55 12.41 12.57
C LYS A 134 -13.40 11.47 11.70
N VAL A 135 -13.87 11.93 10.53
CA VAL A 135 -14.64 11.07 9.61
C VAL A 135 -13.81 9.87 9.14
N PHE A 136 -12.55 10.10 8.75
CA PHE A 136 -11.62 9.01 8.40
C PHE A 136 -11.36 8.08 9.60
N GLN A 137 -11.10 8.67 10.77
CA GLN A 137 -10.89 7.90 12.00
C GLN A 137 -12.10 7.00 12.33
N ASP A 138 -13.32 7.47 12.06
CA ASP A 138 -14.55 6.75 12.37
C ASP A 138 -14.76 5.49 11.56
N VAL A 139 -14.27 5.49 10.33
CA VAL A 139 -14.22 4.30 9.48
C VAL A 139 -12.90 3.52 9.61
N ASN A 140 -12.14 3.76 10.70
CA ASN A 140 -10.84 3.13 11.00
C ASN A 140 -9.73 3.40 9.99
N TYR A 141 -9.83 4.46 9.20
CA TYR A 141 -8.70 4.96 8.41
C TYR A 141 -7.73 5.74 9.30
N LEU A 142 -6.48 5.82 8.89
CA LEU A 142 -5.43 6.54 9.61
C LEU A 142 -5.59 8.05 9.39
N PRO A 143 -5.81 8.84 10.47
CA PRO A 143 -5.85 10.29 10.34
C PRO A 143 -4.44 10.87 10.08
N ALA A 144 -4.38 11.92 9.29
CA ALA A 144 -3.18 12.69 9.00
C ALA A 144 -2.98 13.86 9.98
N HIS A 145 -4.04 14.34 10.64
CA HIS A 145 -3.94 15.47 11.57
C HIS A 145 -3.18 15.09 12.85
N PRO A 146 -2.20 15.89 13.32
CA PRO A 146 -1.30 15.52 14.42
C PRO A 146 -2.03 15.28 15.75
N GLU A 147 -3.09 16.04 16.01
CA GLU A 147 -3.91 15.88 17.23
C GLU A 147 -5.00 14.80 17.12
N MET A 148 -5.04 14.04 16.03
CA MET A 148 -6.01 12.96 15.81
C MET A 148 -5.28 11.62 15.80
N PRO A 149 -5.20 10.89 16.93
CA PRO A 149 -4.53 9.60 16.98
C PRO A 149 -5.26 8.56 16.13
N ALA A 150 -4.55 7.52 15.66
CA ALA A 150 -5.22 6.38 15.05
C ALA A 150 -5.95 5.56 16.13
N LYS A 151 -7.15 5.05 15.82
CA LYS A 151 -7.86 4.09 16.71
C LYS A 151 -7.05 2.80 16.87
N GLU A 152 -6.48 2.34 15.76
CA GLU A 152 -5.64 1.13 15.71
C GLU A 152 -4.18 1.54 15.69
N VAL A 153 -3.59 1.74 16.87
CA VAL A 153 -2.19 2.19 16.99
C VAL A 153 -1.21 1.25 16.29
N GLN A 154 -1.49 -0.07 16.25
CA GLN A 154 -0.64 -1.05 15.60
C GLN A 154 -0.50 -0.90 14.08
N LEU A 155 -1.33 -0.08 13.46
CA LEU A 155 -1.24 0.23 12.03
C LEU A 155 -0.17 1.28 11.70
N LYS A 156 0.43 1.92 12.72
CA LYS A 156 1.49 2.93 12.56
C LYS A 156 2.86 2.38 13.00
N PRO A 157 3.98 2.86 12.41
CA PRO A 157 5.31 2.57 12.92
C PRO A 157 5.44 2.95 14.39
N GLY A 158 6.01 2.07 15.21
CA GLY A 158 6.11 2.26 16.66
C GLY A 158 4.85 1.84 17.45
N GLY A 159 3.75 1.49 16.77
CA GLY A 159 2.50 1.05 17.40
C GLY A 159 2.47 -0.41 17.87
N GLY A 160 3.63 -1.07 17.96
CA GLY A 160 3.79 -2.42 18.50
C GLY A 160 4.04 -3.53 17.48
N ARG A 161 3.53 -3.43 16.24
CA ARG A 161 3.68 -4.49 15.21
C ARG A 161 4.85 -4.30 14.24
N PHE A 162 5.32 -3.07 14.05
CA PHE A 162 6.47 -2.73 13.20
C PHE A 162 7.02 -1.36 13.60
N LYS A 163 8.28 -1.08 13.26
CA LYS A 163 9.02 0.14 13.65
C LYS A 163 9.49 0.95 12.45
N LYS A 164 9.75 0.31 11.30
CA LYS A 164 10.33 0.91 10.10
C LYS A 164 9.30 1.01 9.00
N ALA A 165 9.16 2.22 8.45
CA ALA A 165 8.39 2.47 7.24
C ALA A 165 9.19 3.36 6.29
N ASN A 166 9.04 3.10 5.00
CA ASN A 166 9.51 3.98 3.95
C ASN A 166 8.34 4.88 3.55
N TYR A 167 8.40 6.13 3.99
CA TYR A 167 7.41 7.13 3.59
C TYR A 167 7.67 7.55 2.15
N LEU A 168 6.74 7.23 1.25
CA LEU A 168 6.83 7.60 -0.16
C LEU A 168 6.05 8.90 -0.32
N ASN A 169 6.79 10.02 -0.33
CA ASN A 169 6.21 11.33 -0.52
C ASN A 169 5.79 11.53 -2.00
N PRO A 170 4.95 12.54 -2.30
CA PRO A 170 4.45 12.78 -3.66
C PRO A 170 5.55 13.00 -4.69
N GLU A 171 6.64 13.68 -4.31
CA GLU A 171 7.81 13.92 -5.16
C GLU A 171 8.49 12.60 -5.55
N THR A 172 8.71 11.71 -4.59
CA THR A 172 9.26 10.36 -4.86
C THR A 172 8.36 9.57 -5.80
N LEU A 173 7.04 9.62 -5.58
CA LEU A 173 6.08 8.93 -6.44
C LEU A 173 6.05 9.51 -7.86
N LEU A 174 6.23 10.83 -8.01
CA LEU A 174 6.33 11.49 -9.30
C LEU A 174 7.63 11.12 -10.02
N ASP A 175 8.77 11.24 -9.33
CA ASP A 175 10.10 11.06 -9.92
C ASP A 175 10.42 9.60 -10.25
N LYS A 176 9.91 8.67 -9.45
CA LYS A 176 10.27 7.24 -9.51
C LYS A 176 9.12 6.34 -9.93
N GLY A 177 7.87 6.82 -9.89
CA GLY A 177 6.70 6.00 -10.18
C GLY A 177 6.74 5.37 -11.57
N ASP A 178 7.13 6.13 -12.59
CA ASP A 178 7.29 5.62 -13.95
C ASP A 178 8.36 4.54 -14.05
N GLU A 179 9.49 4.73 -13.37
CA GLU A 179 10.56 3.74 -13.31
C GLU A 179 10.08 2.40 -12.70
N TRP A 180 9.32 2.47 -11.60
CA TRP A 180 8.80 1.27 -10.95
C TRP A 180 7.76 0.54 -11.80
N VAL A 181 6.93 1.29 -12.52
CA VAL A 181 6.00 0.73 -13.51
C VAL A 181 6.76 0.04 -14.64
N ASP A 182 7.82 0.67 -15.16
CA ASP A 182 8.64 0.08 -16.22
C ASP A 182 9.32 -1.22 -15.76
N ILE A 183 9.84 -1.25 -14.54
CA ILE A 183 10.42 -2.46 -13.94
C ILE A 183 9.35 -3.55 -13.81
N PHE A 184 8.14 -3.20 -13.34
CA PHE A 184 7.02 -4.13 -13.26
C PHE A 184 6.70 -4.74 -14.63
N GLN A 185 6.53 -3.90 -15.64
CA GLN A 185 6.23 -4.34 -17.02
C GLN A 185 7.34 -5.26 -17.56
N LYS A 186 8.61 -4.89 -17.37
CA LYS A 186 9.75 -5.66 -17.86
C LYS A 186 9.91 -7.02 -17.18
N LEU A 187 9.63 -7.12 -15.88
CA LEU A 187 9.90 -8.34 -15.10
C LEU A 187 8.70 -9.27 -14.92
N PHE A 188 7.47 -8.74 -14.90
CA PHE A 188 6.30 -9.51 -14.45
C PHE A 188 5.17 -9.61 -15.48
N VAL A 189 5.24 -8.87 -16.58
CA VAL A 189 4.20 -8.86 -17.64
C VAL A 189 4.69 -9.52 -18.93
N LYS A 190 5.99 -9.41 -19.23
CA LYS A 190 6.61 -10.09 -20.39
C LYS A 190 6.64 -11.60 -20.24
#